data_AF-A0A8H7U1J0-F1
#
_entry.id   AF-A0A8H7U1J0-F1
#
_cell.length_a   1.000
_cell.length_b   1.000
_cell.length_c   1.000
_cell.angle_alpha   90.00
_cell.angle_beta   90.00
_cell.angle_gamma   90.00
#
_symmetry.space_group_name_H-M   'P 1'
#
loop_
_entity.id
_entity.type
_entity.pdbx_description
1 polymer ?
#
loop_
_entity_poly.entity_id
_entity_poly.type
_entity_poly.pdbx_seq_one_letter_code
_entity_poly.pdbx_strand_id
1 'polypeptide(L)'
;MAPSNLTISYIEKPGGKLVEEAVQLVVKLMLNGGNLDLFPGWARGVVAASALIAGDMYAAIDEDNTLVGFALWIPPGRVPLETEEERQLGFNQFWKKLSPEGRDYIENVLGKEFPKYLEESFGFAEAEKSTYWCNFAMVREDYQNKGVATAIFDLVYAKAKETGTIMALATSLEKTVRAHILAMSPFS
;
A
#
# COMPACT_ATOMS: atom_id res chain seq x y z
N MET A 1 4.91 20.35 -8.12
CA MET A 1 3.67 19.99 -8.84
C MET A 1 3.96 18.77 -9.69
N ALA A 2 3.02 17.82 -9.77
CA ALA A 2 3.15 16.65 -10.65
C ALA A 2 3.37 17.07 -12.11
N PRO A 3 4.14 16.30 -12.90
CA PRO A 3 4.28 16.55 -14.34
C PRO A 3 2.92 16.54 -15.05
N SER A 4 2.72 17.47 -15.98
CA SER A 4 1.45 17.65 -16.68
C SER A 4 1.12 16.52 -17.67
N ASN A 5 2.11 15.69 -18.03
CA ASN A 5 1.95 14.52 -18.88
C ASN A 5 1.40 13.29 -18.12
N LEU A 6 1.03 13.45 -16.85
CA LEU A 6 0.45 12.37 -16.04
C LEU A 6 -1.04 12.59 -15.83
N THR A 7 -1.81 11.53 -16.05
CA THR A 7 -3.18 11.41 -15.56
C THR A 7 -3.13 10.77 -14.18
N ILE A 8 -3.63 11.48 -13.16
CA ILE A 8 -3.67 11.00 -11.79
C ILE A 8 -5.13 10.85 -11.36
N SER A 9 -5.54 9.63 -11.01
CA SER A 9 -6.94 9.33 -10.72
C SER A 9 -7.13 8.15 -9.78
N TYR A 10 -8.34 8.05 -9.21
CA TYR A 10 -8.85 6.83 -8.62
C TYR A 10 -9.18 5.81 -9.71
N ILE A 11 -8.85 4.53 -9.46
CA ILE A 11 -9.07 3.43 -10.39
C ILE A 11 -10.17 2.54 -9.84
N GLU A 12 -11.39 2.69 -10.39
CA GLU A 12 -12.57 1.96 -9.90
C GLU A 12 -12.43 0.44 -10.04
N LYS A 13 -11.80 -0.03 -11.13
CA LYS A 13 -11.60 -1.46 -11.41
C LYS A 13 -10.21 -1.67 -12.01
N PRO A 14 -9.18 -1.90 -11.18
CA PRO A 14 -7.84 -2.14 -11.67
C PRO A 14 -7.77 -3.38 -12.56
N GLY A 15 -7.29 -3.20 -13.80
CA GLY A 15 -7.08 -4.32 -14.72
C GLY A 15 -5.83 -5.13 -14.38
N GLY A 16 -5.76 -6.38 -14.83
CA GLY A 16 -4.63 -7.28 -14.55
C GLY A 16 -3.26 -6.73 -14.98
N LYS A 17 -3.19 -5.99 -16.10
CA LYS A 17 -1.97 -5.31 -16.55
C LYS A 17 -1.49 -4.27 -15.51
N LEU A 18 -2.39 -3.42 -15.02
CA LEU A 18 -2.06 -2.37 -14.07
C LEU A 18 -1.61 -2.95 -12.72
N VAL A 19 -2.27 -4.01 -12.26
CA VAL A 19 -1.86 -4.73 -11.04
C VAL A 19 -0.46 -5.32 -11.22
N GLU A 20 -0.16 -5.93 -12.37
CA GLU A 20 1.17 -6.47 -12.64
C GLU A 20 2.24 -5.35 -12.66
N GLU A 21 1.96 -4.21 -13.31
CA GLU A 21 2.89 -3.07 -13.29
C GLU A 21 3.13 -2.54 -11.87
N ALA A 22 2.09 -2.50 -11.02
CA ALA A 22 2.21 -2.12 -9.61
C ALA A 22 3.07 -3.12 -8.82
N VAL A 23 2.89 -4.43 -9.05
CA VAL A 23 3.73 -5.48 -8.47
C VAL A 23 5.19 -5.31 -8.88
N GLN A 24 5.45 -5.13 -10.17
CA GLN A 24 6.82 -4.94 -10.67
C GLN A 24 7.45 -3.68 -10.09
N LEU A 25 6.69 -2.61 -9.90
CA LEU A 25 7.18 -1.39 -9.27
C LEU A 25 7.52 -1.60 -7.79
N VAL A 26 6.69 -2.31 -7.03
CA VAL A 26 6.99 -2.68 -5.63
C VAL A 26 8.24 -3.54 -5.57
N VAL A 27 8.33 -4.57 -6.40
CA VAL A 27 9.52 -5.42 -6.51
C VAL A 27 10.74 -4.58 -6.80
N LYS A 28 10.69 -3.69 -7.80
CA LYS A 28 11.84 -2.86 -8.15
C LYS A 28 12.29 -1.94 -7.01
N LEU A 29 11.36 -1.29 -6.30
CA LEU A 29 11.69 -0.24 -5.32
C LEU A 29 11.99 -0.76 -3.92
N MET A 30 11.38 -1.88 -3.52
CA MET A 30 11.52 -2.42 -2.16
C MET A 30 12.50 -3.58 -2.04
N LEU A 31 13.01 -4.12 -3.16
CA LEU A 31 13.93 -5.24 -3.15
C LEU A 31 15.32 -4.80 -2.68
N ASN A 32 15.46 -4.64 -1.37
CA ASN A 32 16.68 -4.30 -0.65
C ASN A 32 16.90 -5.33 0.46
N GLY A 33 17.68 -6.37 0.17
CA GLY A 33 18.05 -7.43 1.13
C GLY A 33 17.03 -8.56 1.30
N GLY A 34 17.45 -9.67 1.94
CA GLY A 34 16.63 -10.87 2.16
C GLY A 34 16.67 -11.90 1.02
N ASN A 35 15.79 -12.90 1.08
CA ASN A 35 15.65 -13.90 0.02
C ASN A 35 14.85 -13.33 -1.16
N LEU A 36 15.58 -12.88 -2.17
CA LEU A 36 15.05 -12.19 -3.35
C LEU A 36 14.08 -13.05 -4.18
N ASP A 37 14.15 -14.37 -4.07
CA ASP A 37 13.30 -15.31 -4.82
C ASP A 37 11.86 -15.35 -4.29
N LEU A 38 11.65 -14.95 -3.04
CA LEU A 38 10.35 -14.98 -2.37
C LEU A 38 9.60 -13.65 -2.49
N PHE A 39 10.32 -12.54 -2.60
CA PHE A 39 9.75 -11.19 -2.57
C PHE A 39 8.71 -10.92 -3.69
N PRO A 40 8.92 -11.33 -4.96
CA PRO A 40 7.91 -11.14 -6.00
C PRO A 40 6.59 -11.86 -5.71
N GLY A 41 6.65 -13.04 -5.08
CA GLY A 41 5.45 -13.77 -4.69
C GLY A 41 4.66 -13.05 -3.60
N TRP A 42 5.37 -12.53 -2.59
CA TRP A 42 4.77 -11.72 -1.53
C TRP A 42 4.13 -10.45 -2.10
N ALA A 43 4.90 -9.67 -2.87
CA ALA A 43 4.43 -8.43 -3.48
C ALA A 43 3.18 -8.66 -4.33
N ARG A 44 3.18 -9.70 -5.17
CA ARG A 44 2.01 -10.08 -5.97
C ARG A 44 0.79 -10.33 -5.10
N GLY A 45 0.92 -11.16 -4.06
CA GLY A 45 -0.19 -11.52 -3.18
C GLY A 45 -0.81 -10.31 -2.50
N VAL A 46 0.02 -9.46 -1.87
CA VAL A 46 -0.46 -8.30 -1.11
C VAL A 46 -1.02 -7.22 -2.03
N VAL A 47 -0.34 -6.89 -3.13
CA VAL A 47 -0.79 -5.87 -4.09
C VAL A 47 -2.08 -6.29 -4.76
N ALA A 48 -2.19 -7.55 -5.22
CA ALA A 48 -3.40 -8.02 -5.87
C ALA A 48 -4.60 -8.05 -4.91
N ALA A 49 -4.43 -8.58 -3.69
CA ALA A 49 -5.48 -8.56 -2.67
C ALA A 49 -5.94 -7.13 -2.34
N SER A 50 -4.99 -6.21 -2.18
CA SER A 50 -5.26 -4.80 -1.88
C SER A 50 -5.98 -4.09 -3.03
N ALA A 51 -5.50 -4.26 -4.27
CA ALA A 51 -6.02 -3.52 -5.42
C ALA A 51 -7.34 -4.07 -5.97
N LEU A 52 -7.58 -5.39 -5.89
CA LEU A 52 -8.71 -6.03 -6.54
C LEU A 52 -9.91 -6.27 -5.61
N ILE A 53 -9.68 -6.34 -4.29
CA ILE A 53 -10.72 -6.74 -3.33
C ILE A 53 -10.75 -5.84 -2.09
N ALA A 54 -9.60 -5.64 -1.44
CA ALA A 54 -9.59 -5.11 -0.09
C ALA A 54 -9.64 -3.58 -0.01
N GLY A 55 -9.14 -2.86 -1.02
CA GLY A 55 -8.97 -1.42 -0.94
C GLY A 55 -9.10 -0.66 -2.26
N ASP A 56 -8.69 0.60 -2.19
CA ASP A 56 -8.77 1.59 -3.25
C ASP A 56 -7.40 1.80 -3.90
N MET A 57 -7.35 1.76 -5.22
CA MET A 57 -6.14 2.06 -6.00
C MET A 57 -6.22 3.45 -6.60
N TYR A 58 -5.17 4.23 -6.40
CA TYR A 58 -4.94 5.51 -7.07
C TYR A 58 -3.68 5.39 -7.90
N ALA A 59 -3.72 5.83 -9.15
CA ALA A 59 -2.60 5.67 -10.07
C ALA A 59 -2.27 6.99 -10.78
N ALA A 60 -0.98 7.17 -11.06
CA ALA A 60 -0.44 8.12 -12.00
C ALA A 60 0.02 7.36 -13.24
N ILE A 61 -0.60 7.67 -14.39
CA ILE A 61 -0.39 7.00 -15.67
C ILE A 61 0.11 8.04 -16.68
N ASP A 62 1.15 7.72 -17.44
CA ASP A 62 1.66 8.58 -18.52
C ASP A 62 0.85 8.46 -19.82
N GLU A 63 1.19 9.30 -20.80
CA GLU A 63 0.52 9.34 -22.12
C GLU A 63 0.61 8.02 -22.90
N ASP A 64 1.60 7.17 -22.57
CA ASP A 64 1.79 5.84 -23.16
C ASP A 64 0.99 4.75 -22.42
N ASN A 65 0.12 5.13 -21.48
CA ASN A 65 -0.67 4.23 -20.65
C ASN A 65 0.21 3.26 -19.82
N THR A 66 1.30 3.81 -19.27
CA THR A 66 2.24 3.11 -18.38
C THR A 66 2.12 3.66 -16.96
N LEU A 67 2.14 2.75 -15.98
CA LEU A 67 2.16 3.14 -14.57
C LEU A 67 3.46 3.88 -14.20
N VAL A 68 3.30 5.09 -13.68
CA VAL A 68 4.39 5.94 -13.17
C VAL A 68 4.45 5.92 -11.64
N GLY A 69 3.30 5.81 -10.98
CA GLY A 69 3.23 5.66 -9.53
C GLY A 69 1.84 5.32 -9.09
N PHE A 70 1.69 4.76 -7.90
CA PHE A 70 0.40 4.39 -7.37
C PHE A 70 0.38 4.46 -5.84
N ALA A 71 -0.82 4.52 -5.28
CA ALA A 71 -1.05 4.25 -3.87
C ALA A 71 -2.20 3.26 -3.68
N LEU A 72 -2.07 2.41 -2.67
CA LEU A 72 -3.10 1.46 -2.24
C LEU A 72 -3.53 1.82 -0.83
N TRP A 73 -4.83 2.08 -0.68
CA TRP A 73 -5.43 2.49 0.58
C TRP A 73 -6.53 1.52 0.99
N ILE A 74 -6.45 1.00 2.20
CA ILE A 74 -7.39 0.03 2.74
C ILE A 74 -8.40 0.77 3.63
N PRO A 75 -9.71 0.76 3.29
CA PRO A 75 -10.73 1.44 4.07
C PRO A 75 -10.82 0.89 5.50
N PRO A 76 -11.31 1.70 6.46
CA PRO A 76 -11.54 1.23 7.81
C PRO A 76 -12.41 -0.04 7.87
N GLY A 77 -12.11 -0.90 8.84
CA GLY A 77 -12.76 -2.18 9.08
C GLY A 77 -12.18 -3.35 8.28
N ARG A 78 -11.11 -3.13 7.49
CA ARG A 78 -10.48 -4.18 6.67
C ARG A 78 -8.97 -4.20 6.81
N VAL A 79 -8.37 -5.36 6.61
CA VAL A 79 -6.96 -5.53 6.25
C VAL A 79 -6.86 -6.51 5.07
N PRO A 80 -5.84 -6.45 4.21
CA PRO A 80 -5.70 -7.38 3.10
C PRO A 80 -5.37 -8.79 3.61
N LEU A 81 -5.76 -9.81 2.83
CA LEU A 81 -5.49 -11.24 3.06
C LEU A 81 -6.33 -11.89 4.18
N GLU A 82 -7.39 -11.23 4.64
CA GLU A 82 -8.33 -11.78 5.63
C GLU A 82 -9.15 -12.93 5.03
N THR A 83 -9.53 -12.82 3.76
CA THR A 83 -10.37 -13.82 3.08
C THR A 83 -9.57 -14.82 2.26
N GLU A 84 -10.15 -15.99 2.03
CA GLU A 84 -9.53 -17.00 1.16
C GLU A 84 -9.47 -16.53 -0.30
N GLU A 85 -10.47 -15.78 -0.74
CA GLU A 85 -10.51 -15.17 -2.07
C GLU A 85 -9.31 -14.24 -2.28
N GLU A 86 -9.02 -13.36 -1.30
CA GLU A 86 -7.86 -12.49 -1.33
C GLU A 86 -6.53 -13.27 -1.37
N ARG A 87 -6.40 -14.31 -0.54
CA ARG A 87 -5.16 -15.12 -0.49
C ARG A 87 -4.91 -15.91 -1.77
N GLN A 88 -5.97 -16.32 -2.49
CA GLN A 88 -5.85 -17.04 -3.75
C GLN A 88 -5.28 -16.18 -4.90
N LEU A 89 -5.26 -14.85 -4.76
CA LEU A 89 -4.72 -13.92 -5.75
C LEU A 89 -3.18 -13.92 -5.87
N GLY A 90 -2.48 -14.75 -5.08
CA GLY A 90 -1.02 -14.92 -5.19
C GLY A 90 -0.34 -15.28 -3.88
N PHE A 91 -0.98 -14.95 -2.75
CA PHE A 91 -0.38 -15.13 -1.44
C PHE A 91 -0.26 -16.61 -1.06
N ASN A 92 -1.23 -17.45 -1.39
CA ASN A 92 -1.15 -18.90 -1.16
C ASN A 92 0.04 -19.55 -1.86
N GLN A 93 0.41 -19.07 -3.05
CA GLN A 93 1.57 -19.57 -3.80
C GLN A 93 2.88 -19.15 -3.14
N PHE A 94 2.94 -17.93 -2.60
CA PHE A 94 4.06 -17.46 -1.77
C PHE A 94 4.16 -18.27 -0.46
N TRP A 95 3.05 -18.45 0.25
CA TRP A 95 2.97 -19.17 1.52
C TRP A 95 3.51 -20.61 1.45
N LYS A 96 3.20 -21.31 0.35
CA LYS A 96 3.70 -22.67 0.09
C LYS A 96 5.22 -22.74 -0.04
N LYS A 97 5.87 -21.66 -0.48
CA LYS A 97 7.33 -21.58 -0.65
C LYS A 97 8.07 -21.17 0.62
N LEU A 98 7.37 -20.68 1.64
CA LEU A 98 7.98 -20.28 2.90
C LEU A 98 8.50 -21.48 3.68
N SER A 99 9.67 -21.31 4.28
CA SER A 99 10.15 -22.20 5.34
C SER A 99 9.26 -22.07 6.59
N PRO A 100 9.32 -23.01 7.54
CA PRO A 100 8.63 -22.88 8.83
C PRO A 100 8.92 -21.56 9.53
N GLU A 101 10.18 -21.12 9.54
CA GLU A 101 10.60 -19.84 10.14
C GLU A 101 10.01 -18.65 9.39
N GLY A 102 9.92 -18.73 8.06
CA GLY A 102 9.28 -17.69 7.25
C GLY A 102 7.79 -17.56 7.54
N ARG A 103 7.09 -18.67 7.78
CA ARG A 103 5.66 -18.65 8.17
C ARG A 103 5.49 -18.08 9.58
N ASP A 104 6.33 -18.51 10.52
CA ASP A 104 6.34 -18.01 11.89
C ASP A 104 6.57 -16.49 11.92
N TYR A 105 7.51 -15.98 11.12
CA TYR A 105 7.74 -14.55 10.97
C TYR A 105 6.49 -13.80 10.47
N ILE A 106 5.83 -14.32 9.42
CA ILE A 106 4.60 -13.70 8.92
C ILE A 106 3.49 -13.71 9.99
N GLU A 107 3.27 -14.83 10.67
CA GLU A 107 2.16 -14.98 11.63
C GLU A 107 2.39 -14.20 12.93
N ASN A 108 3.60 -14.27 13.48
CA ASN A 108 3.89 -13.70 14.79
C ASN A 108 4.44 -12.29 14.68
N VAL A 109 5.40 -12.02 13.79
CA VAL A 109 5.98 -10.68 13.68
C VAL A 109 5.04 -9.77 12.91
N LEU A 110 4.70 -10.09 11.66
CA LEU A 110 3.83 -9.23 10.87
C LEU A 110 2.36 -9.29 11.32
N GLY A 111 1.89 -10.46 11.78
CA GLY A 111 0.49 -10.65 12.16
C GLY A 111 0.13 -10.25 13.60
N LYS A 112 1.11 -10.08 14.50
CA LYS A 112 0.84 -9.74 15.91
C LYS A 112 1.72 -8.61 16.44
N GLU A 113 3.04 -8.74 16.31
CA GLU A 113 3.97 -7.74 16.87
C GLU A 113 3.88 -6.40 16.15
N PHE A 114 3.75 -6.40 14.83
CA PHE A 114 3.60 -5.18 14.05
C PHE A 114 2.29 -4.44 14.37
N PRO A 115 1.09 -5.06 14.35
CA PRO A 115 -0.14 -4.42 14.80
C PRO A 115 -0.01 -3.84 16.22
N LYS A 116 0.57 -4.61 17.16
CA LYS A 116 0.79 -4.14 18.53
C LYS A 116 1.68 -2.89 18.57
N TYR A 117 2.78 -2.89 17.81
CA TYR A 117 3.65 -1.72 17.69
C TYR A 117 2.91 -0.50 17.14
N LEU A 118 2.01 -0.68 16.17
CA LEU A 118 1.19 0.40 15.64
C LEU A 118 0.23 0.93 16.72
N GLU A 119 -0.44 0.06 17.47
CA GLU A 119 -1.33 0.49 18.56
C GLU A 119 -0.58 1.32 19.61
N GLU A 120 0.62 0.89 20.01
CA GLU A 120 1.50 1.63 20.92
C GLU A 120 1.93 2.99 20.33
N SER A 121 2.22 3.03 19.02
CA SER A 121 2.68 4.24 18.33
C SER A 121 1.56 5.25 18.11
N PHE A 122 0.37 4.79 17.74
CA PHE A 122 -0.79 5.63 17.46
C PHE A 122 -1.61 5.98 18.71
N GLY A 123 -1.47 5.20 19.78
CA GLY A 123 -2.18 5.42 21.05
C GLY A 123 -3.64 4.94 21.04
N PHE A 124 -4.03 4.12 20.07
CA PHE A 124 -5.36 3.49 20.00
C PHE A 124 -5.30 2.10 19.38
N ALA A 125 -6.26 1.24 19.75
CA ALA A 125 -6.32 -0.16 19.32
C ALA A 125 -6.67 -0.31 17.84
N GLU A 126 -6.26 -1.43 17.24
CA GLU A 126 -6.53 -1.82 15.86
C GLU A 126 -6.21 -0.71 14.84
N ALA A 127 -5.04 -0.08 14.96
CA ALA A 127 -4.70 1.11 14.18
C ALA A 127 -4.90 0.94 12.66
N GLU A 128 -4.51 -0.20 12.08
CA GLU A 128 -4.70 -0.50 10.66
C GLU A 128 -6.18 -0.61 10.26
N LYS A 129 -7.03 -1.18 11.13
CA LYS A 129 -8.47 -1.33 10.87
C LYS A 129 -9.27 -0.09 11.20
N SER A 130 -8.81 0.74 12.14
CA SER A 130 -9.52 1.94 12.56
C SER A 130 -9.25 3.15 11.66
N THR A 131 -8.32 3.02 10.71
CA THR A 131 -7.88 4.12 9.83
C THR A 131 -8.07 3.76 8.37
N TYR A 132 -8.02 4.76 7.51
CA TYR A 132 -7.83 4.58 6.08
C TYR A 132 -6.32 4.36 5.86
N TRP A 133 -5.93 3.10 5.76
CA TRP A 133 -4.54 2.68 5.87
C TRP A 133 -3.83 2.63 4.53
N CYS A 134 -2.72 3.36 4.38
CA CYS A 134 -1.89 3.29 3.19
C CYS A 134 -0.97 2.07 3.26
N ASN A 135 -1.26 1.07 2.45
CA ASN A 135 -0.44 -0.13 2.38
C ASN A 135 0.78 0.05 1.46
N PHE A 136 0.60 0.81 0.36
CA PHE A 136 1.69 1.14 -0.57
C PHE A 136 1.53 2.56 -1.08
N ALA A 137 2.66 3.26 -1.23
CA ALA A 137 2.78 4.51 -1.96
C ALA A 137 4.11 4.50 -2.74
N MET A 138 4.04 4.20 -4.03
CA MET A 138 5.21 3.91 -4.86
C MET A 138 5.25 4.85 -6.06
N VAL A 139 6.43 5.40 -6.35
CA VAL A 139 6.67 6.25 -7.52
C VAL A 139 7.96 5.82 -8.19
N ARG A 140 7.91 5.63 -9.51
CA ARG A 140 9.06 5.29 -10.36
C ARG A 140 10.20 6.29 -10.14
N GLU A 141 11.43 5.79 -10.06
CA GLU A 141 12.61 6.56 -9.64
C GLU A 141 12.82 7.85 -10.45
N ASP A 142 12.61 7.78 -11.77
CA ASP A 142 12.70 8.91 -12.71
C ASP A 142 11.57 9.95 -12.53
N TYR A 143 10.55 9.66 -11.73
CA TYR A 143 9.44 10.55 -11.38
C TYR A 143 9.38 10.93 -9.89
N GLN A 144 10.31 10.43 -9.08
CA GLN A 144 10.41 10.83 -7.67
C GLN A 144 10.82 12.30 -7.54
N ASN A 145 10.42 12.93 -6.43
CA ASN A 145 10.62 14.36 -6.14
C ASN A 145 9.97 15.32 -7.17
N LYS A 146 9.08 14.83 -8.03
CA LYS A 146 8.29 15.64 -8.97
C LYS A 146 6.86 15.87 -8.52
N GLY A 147 6.52 15.61 -7.25
CA GLY A 147 5.17 15.85 -6.70
C GLY A 147 4.09 14.84 -7.12
N VAL A 148 4.47 13.69 -7.70
CA VAL A 148 3.52 12.62 -8.08
C VAL A 148 2.81 12.05 -6.86
N ALA A 149 3.56 11.64 -5.83
CA ALA A 149 2.97 11.12 -4.59
C ALA A 149 2.06 12.15 -3.91
N THR A 150 2.47 13.42 -3.88
CA THR A 150 1.64 14.52 -3.34
C THR A 150 0.30 14.61 -4.06
N ALA A 151 0.31 14.63 -5.39
CA ALA A 151 -0.91 14.73 -6.17
C ALA A 151 -1.84 13.51 -5.99
N ILE A 152 -1.27 12.30 -5.83
CA ILE A 152 -2.06 11.12 -5.46
C ILE A 152 -2.69 11.31 -4.07
N PHE A 153 -1.91 11.73 -3.07
CA PHE A 153 -2.39 11.94 -1.71
C PHE A 153 -3.45 13.04 -1.62
N ASP A 154 -3.37 14.09 -2.44
CA ASP A 154 -4.39 15.15 -2.49
C ASP A 154 -5.77 14.59 -2.87
N LEU A 155 -5.84 13.62 -3.79
CA LEU A 155 -7.10 12.93 -4.14
C LEU A 155 -7.64 12.10 -2.97
N VAL A 156 -6.76 11.37 -2.30
CA VAL A 156 -7.13 10.51 -1.17
C VAL A 156 -7.59 11.36 0.01
N TYR A 157 -6.89 12.46 0.28
CA TYR A 157 -7.21 13.40 1.35
C TYR A 157 -8.57 14.07 1.13
N ALA A 158 -8.90 14.43 -0.11
CA ALA A 158 -10.23 14.94 -0.44
C ALA A 158 -11.33 13.94 -0.07
N LYS A 159 -11.15 12.65 -0.40
CA LYS A 159 -12.07 11.57 -0.03
C LYS A 159 -12.15 11.38 1.48
N ALA A 160 -11.00 11.29 2.17
CA ALA A 160 -10.97 11.07 3.62
C ALA A 160 -11.60 12.23 4.41
N LYS A 161 -11.44 13.46 3.94
CA LYS A 161 -12.08 14.64 4.53
C LYS A 161 -13.60 14.58 4.42
N GLU A 162 -14.13 14.08 3.31
CA GLU A 162 -15.57 13.90 3.10
C GLU A 162 -16.14 12.83 4.04
N THR A 163 -15.40 11.75 4.28
CA THR A 163 -15.83 10.63 5.13
C THR A 163 -15.49 10.81 6.62
N GLY A 164 -14.69 11.82 6.96
CA GLY A 164 -14.21 12.05 8.33
C GLY A 164 -13.26 10.94 8.83
N THR A 165 -12.61 10.21 7.93
CA THR A 165 -11.73 9.09 8.30
C THR A 165 -10.32 9.56 8.61
N ILE A 166 -9.71 8.98 9.65
CA ILE A 166 -8.30 9.19 9.96
C ILE A 166 -7.47 8.42 8.92
N MET A 167 -6.52 9.08 8.27
CA MET A 167 -5.58 8.43 7.35
C MET A 167 -4.31 8.05 8.11
N ALA A 168 -3.76 6.87 7.85
CA ALA A 168 -2.52 6.44 8.49
C ALA A 168 -1.64 5.61 7.54
N LEU A 169 -0.34 5.59 7.83
CA LEU A 169 0.65 4.77 7.14
C LEU A 169 1.82 4.50 8.08
N ALA A 170 2.57 3.43 7.82
CA ALA A 170 3.87 3.17 8.44
C ALA A 170 5.00 3.34 7.43
N THR A 171 6.12 3.94 7.85
CA THR A 171 7.32 4.07 7.00
C THR A 171 8.59 3.92 7.82
N SER A 172 9.59 3.24 7.23
CA SER A 172 10.93 3.04 7.81
C SER A 172 11.97 4.04 7.32
N LEU A 173 11.62 4.95 6.40
CA LEU A 173 12.55 5.89 5.77
C LEU A 173 12.20 7.33 6.16
N GLU A 174 13.10 8.02 6.87
CA GLU A 174 12.96 9.45 7.22
C GLU A 174 12.69 10.34 5.99
N LYS A 175 13.19 9.97 4.79
CA LYS A 175 12.97 10.74 3.55
C LYS A 175 11.53 10.68 3.04
N THR A 176 10.77 9.63 3.37
CA THR A 176 9.35 9.50 3.04
C THR A 176 8.47 10.35 3.97
N VAL A 177 8.98 10.73 5.15
CA VAL A 177 8.26 11.46 6.21
C VAL A 177 7.88 12.90 5.82
N ARG A 178 8.43 13.46 4.73
CA ARG A 178 7.90 14.73 4.16
C ARG A 178 6.48 14.57 3.58
N ALA A 179 6.03 13.34 3.32
CA ALA A 179 4.64 13.00 3.09
C ALA A 179 3.97 12.56 4.41
N HIS A 180 3.88 13.48 5.36
CA HIS A 180 2.87 13.55 6.43
C HIS A 180 2.49 12.25 7.16
N ILE A 181 3.07 12.03 8.34
CA ILE A 181 2.37 11.33 9.43
C ILE A 181 1.25 12.28 9.90
N LEU A 182 0.06 12.16 9.34
CA LEU A 182 -1.13 12.88 9.79
C LEU A 182 -2.01 11.93 10.61
N ALA A 183 -1.63 11.69 11.86
CA ALA A 183 -2.63 11.40 12.88
C ALA A 183 -3.36 12.73 13.18
N MET A 184 -4.24 13.18 12.27
CA MET A 184 -5.11 14.30 12.60
C MET A 184 -6.23 13.80 13.50
N SER A 185 -6.16 14.26 14.75
CA SER A 185 -7.26 14.21 15.71
C SER A 185 -8.59 14.55 15.03
N PRO A 186 -9.70 13.90 15.40
CA PRO A 186 -11.02 14.28 14.91
C PRO A 186 -11.23 15.77 15.18
N PHE A 187 -11.65 16.47 14.13
CA PHE A 187 -11.88 17.91 14.14
C PHE A 187 -12.78 18.30 15.32
N SER A 188 -12.33 19.28 16.10
CA SER A 188 -13.07 19.99 17.17
C SER A 188 -14.25 20.78 16.62
#